data_AF-A0A536Q811-F1
#
_entry.id   AF-A0A536Q811-F1
#
_cell.length_a   1.000
_cell.length_b   1.000
_cell.length_c   1.000
_cell.angle_alpha   90.00
_cell.angle_beta   90.00
_cell.angle_gamma   90.00
#
_symmetry.space_group_name_H-M   'P 1'
#
loop_
_entity.id
_entity.type
_entity.pdbx_description
1 polymer ?
#
loop_
_entity_poly.entity_id
_entity_poly.type
_entity_poly.pdbx_seq_one_letter_code
_entity_poly.pdbx_strand_id
1 'polypeptide(L)'
;MRPVRGGYGWFWLVQIAAVVDTALLFAAGVILRDAEALALAFVVLLTLGWILFRPGRIVPVLVRGLVFADVAFWMLPAAVTNAASHDSPASIILPGVLSTTSVVGLVAALGFLLSRGNLAAGESIARVVSALGLVLILGITGYAAATGATNNGIRSGDLV
;
A
#
# COMPACT_ATOMS: atom_id res chain seq x y z
N MET A 1 17.45 14.07 -22.67
CA MET A 1 16.20 13.84 -21.89
C MET A 1 16.11 14.93 -20.84
N ARG A 2 15.07 15.78 -20.85
CA ARG A 2 14.87 16.75 -19.76
C ARG A 2 14.29 15.99 -18.56
N PRO A 3 14.78 16.20 -17.33
CA PRO A 3 14.13 15.63 -16.16
C PRO A 3 12.72 16.21 -16.10
N VAL A 4 11.71 15.33 -16.15
CA VAL A 4 10.35 15.71 -15.79
C VAL A 4 10.46 16.17 -14.35
N ARG A 5 10.37 17.48 -14.10
CA ARG A 5 10.15 17.99 -12.74
C ARG A 5 8.84 17.36 -12.28
N GLY A 6 8.94 16.30 -11.48
CA GLY A 6 7.81 15.52 -11.01
C GLY A 6 6.94 16.42 -10.15
N GLY A 7 5.92 17.03 -10.77
CA GLY A 7 4.92 17.78 -10.04
C GLY A 7 4.18 16.84 -9.10
N TYR A 8 4.01 17.27 -7.86
CA TYR A 8 3.17 16.57 -6.90
C TYR A 8 1.74 16.48 -7.47
N GLY A 9 1.18 15.28 -7.61
CA GLY A 9 -0.10 15.07 -8.30
C GLY A 9 -0.51 13.60 -8.32
N TRP A 10 -1.62 13.28 -9.00
CA TRP A 10 -2.16 11.90 -9.02
C TRP A 10 -1.15 10.87 -9.50
N PHE A 11 -0.42 11.17 -10.57
CA PHE A 11 0.54 10.23 -11.13
C PHE A 11 1.72 9.96 -10.19
N TRP A 12 2.21 11.00 -9.51
CA TRP A 12 3.26 10.84 -8.49
C TRP A 12 2.77 9.93 -7.35
N LEU A 13 1.53 10.13 -6.89
CA LEU A 13 0.97 9.34 -5.80
C LEU A 13 0.77 7.86 -6.21
N VAL A 14 0.37 7.58 -7.46
CA VAL A 14 0.35 6.22 -8.03
C VAL A 14 1.74 5.57 -7.98
N GLN A 15 2.78 6.31 -8.37
CA GLN A 15 4.15 5.78 -8.37
C GLN A 15 4.63 5.44 -6.96
N ILE A 16 4.43 6.35 -6.01
CA ILE A 16 4.83 6.12 -4.61
C ILE A 16 4.08 4.93 -4.01
N ALA A 17 2.75 4.89 -4.16
CA ALA A 17 1.95 3.75 -3.71
C ALA A 17 2.41 2.45 -4.35
N ALA A 18 2.75 2.48 -5.65
CA ALA A 18 3.23 1.29 -6.35
C ALA A 18 4.58 0.79 -5.80
N VAL A 19 5.53 1.70 -5.55
CA VAL A 19 6.83 1.38 -4.94
C VAL A 19 6.65 0.78 -3.55
N VAL A 20 5.79 1.38 -2.72
CA VAL A 20 5.55 0.92 -1.35
C VAL A 20 4.92 -0.48 -1.36
N ASP A 21 3.88 -0.72 -2.16
CA ASP A 21 3.25 -2.04 -2.27
C ASP A 21 4.24 -3.11 -2.77
N THR A 22 5.07 -2.78 -3.78
CA THR A 22 6.11 -3.70 -4.25
C THR A 22 7.08 -4.06 -3.13
N ALA A 23 7.55 -3.07 -2.38
CA ALA A 23 8.50 -3.29 -1.29
C ALA A 23 7.89 -4.14 -0.18
N LEU A 24 6.65 -3.86 0.21
CA LEU A 24 5.94 -4.59 1.26
C LEU A 24 5.66 -6.05 0.85
N LEU A 25 5.15 -6.28 -0.36
CA LEU A 25 4.88 -7.63 -0.86
C LEU A 25 6.15 -8.44 -1.05
N PHE A 26 7.22 -7.81 -1.54
CA PHE A 26 8.51 -8.48 -1.67
C PHE A 26 9.07 -8.87 -0.30
N ALA A 27 9.07 -7.95 0.67
CA ALA A 27 9.50 -8.23 2.03
C ALA A 27 8.64 -9.34 2.68
N ALA A 28 7.31 -9.29 2.50
CA ALA A 28 6.39 -10.30 2.99
C ALA A 28 6.69 -11.68 2.41
N GLY A 29 6.82 -11.79 1.09
CA GLY A 29 7.14 -13.04 0.41
C GLY A 29 8.48 -13.64 0.85
N VAL A 30 9.50 -12.80 1.07
CA VAL A 30 10.80 -13.24 1.59
C VAL A 30 10.71 -13.71 3.05
N ILE A 31 10.05 -12.93 3.92
CA ILE A 31 9.96 -13.22 5.36
C ILE A 31 9.11 -14.47 5.61
N LEU A 32 7.95 -14.56 4.96
CA LEU A 32 7.01 -15.67 5.09
C LEU A 32 7.42 -16.90 4.27
N ARG A 33 8.44 -16.75 3.40
CA ARG A 33 8.90 -17.78 2.45
C ARG A 33 7.75 -18.33 1.60
N ASP A 34 6.84 -17.45 1.23
CA ASP A 34 5.65 -17.77 0.46
C ASP A 34 5.89 -17.52 -1.02
N ALA A 35 5.83 -18.59 -1.81
CA ALA A 35 6.01 -18.54 -3.26
C ALA A 35 4.89 -17.76 -3.96
N GLU A 36 3.66 -17.80 -3.43
CA GLU A 36 2.52 -17.07 -4.00
C GLU A 36 2.68 -15.57 -3.81
N ALA A 37 3.05 -15.14 -2.59
CA ALA A 37 3.39 -13.75 -2.31
C ALA A 37 4.57 -13.24 -3.14
N LEU A 38 5.60 -14.06 -3.36
CA LEU A 38 6.73 -13.70 -4.23
C LEU A 38 6.31 -13.59 -5.71
N ALA A 39 5.46 -14.48 -6.19
CA ALA A 39 4.91 -14.39 -7.55
C ALA A 39 4.09 -13.12 -7.73
N LEU A 40 3.24 -12.78 -6.75
CA LEU A 40 2.49 -11.53 -6.75
C LEU A 40 3.44 -10.32 -6.73
N ALA A 41 4.45 -10.33 -5.85
CA ALA A 41 5.46 -9.27 -5.79
C ALA A 41 6.18 -9.07 -7.13
N PHE A 42 6.44 -10.14 -7.86
CA PHE A 42 7.02 -10.07 -9.20
C PHE A 42 6.07 -9.41 -10.22
N VAL A 43 4.77 -9.77 -10.22
CA VAL A 43 3.76 -9.11 -11.07
C VAL A 43 3.66 -7.62 -10.76
N VAL A 44 3.64 -7.29 -9.46
CA VAL A 44 3.58 -5.92 -8.94
C VAL A 44 4.85 -5.14 -9.35
N LEU A 45 6.02 -5.78 -9.35
CA LEU A 45 7.28 -5.21 -9.83
C LEU A 45 7.27 -4.95 -11.35
N LEU A 46 6.73 -5.89 -12.15
CA LEU A 46 6.60 -5.71 -13.60
C LEU A 46 5.69 -4.53 -13.94
N THR A 47 4.54 -4.41 -13.25
CA THR A 47 3.61 -3.28 -13.46
C THR A 47 4.21 -1.95 -13.00
N LEU A 48 4.99 -1.94 -11.91
CA LEU A 48 5.77 -0.78 -11.49
C LEU A 48 6.78 -0.38 -12.57
N GLY A 49 7.60 -1.33 -13.05
CA GLY A 49 8.53 -1.10 -14.15
C GLY A 49 7.83 -0.51 -15.37
N TRP A 50 6.68 -1.04 -15.75
CA TRP A 50 5.90 -0.54 -16.87
C TRP A 50 5.46 0.93 -16.70
N ILE A 51 4.97 1.31 -15.52
CA ILE A 51 4.62 2.70 -15.22
C ILE A 51 5.83 3.62 -15.27
N LEU A 52 6.99 3.16 -14.77
CA LEU A 52 8.22 3.93 -14.75
C LEU A 52 8.79 4.14 -16.16
N PHE A 53 8.75 3.12 -17.03
CA PHE A 53 9.23 3.20 -18.40
C PHE A 53 8.27 3.90 -19.37
N ARG A 54 6.97 3.97 -19.05
CA ARG A 54 5.95 4.64 -19.88
C ARG A 54 5.15 5.68 -19.08
N PRO A 55 5.80 6.75 -18.60
CA PRO A 55 5.15 7.74 -17.74
C PRO A 55 4.00 8.45 -18.47
N GLY A 56 2.89 8.66 -17.76
CA GLY A 56 1.72 9.36 -18.28
C GLY A 56 0.82 8.56 -19.23
N ARG A 57 1.10 7.27 -19.46
CA ARG A 57 0.22 6.41 -20.26
C ARG A 57 -0.93 5.87 -19.41
N ILE A 58 -2.13 5.84 -20.00
CA ILE A 58 -3.36 5.37 -19.37
C ILE A 58 -3.31 3.86 -19.08
N VAL A 59 -2.88 3.06 -20.06
CA VAL A 59 -2.88 1.58 -19.93
C VAL A 59 -2.05 1.07 -18.74
N PRO A 60 -0.79 1.50 -18.53
CA PRO A 60 -0.03 1.10 -17.34
C PRO A 60 -0.72 1.47 -16.03
N VAL A 61 -1.35 2.66 -15.96
CA VAL A 61 -2.05 3.11 -14.75
C VAL A 61 -3.35 2.32 -14.53
N LEU A 62 -4.08 1.96 -15.58
CA LEU A 62 -5.24 1.08 -15.49
C LEU A 62 -4.87 -0.30 -14.94
N VAL A 63 -3.84 -0.93 -15.52
CA VAL A 63 -3.36 -2.25 -15.07
C VAL A 63 -2.90 -2.16 -13.62
N ARG A 64 -2.19 -1.09 -13.24
CA ARG A 64 -1.79 -0.89 -11.85
C ARG A 64 -2.97 -0.64 -10.91
N GLY A 65 -3.99 0.10 -11.36
CA GLY A 65 -5.23 0.29 -10.63
C GLY A 65 -5.93 -1.03 -10.33
N LEU A 66 -5.95 -1.96 -11.28
CA LEU A 66 -6.48 -3.32 -11.07
C LEU A 66 -5.68 -4.09 -10.01
N VAL A 67 -4.35 -3.99 -10.04
CA VAL A 67 -3.48 -4.60 -9.01
C VAL A 67 -3.76 -4.01 -7.63
N PHE A 68 -3.90 -2.68 -7.51
CA PHE A 68 -4.29 -2.04 -6.25
C PHE A 68 -5.67 -2.51 -5.76
N ALA A 69 -6.63 -2.66 -6.67
CA ALA A 69 -7.96 -3.15 -6.32
C ALA A 69 -7.92 -4.59 -5.79
N ASP A 70 -7.15 -5.47 -6.42
CA ASP A 70 -6.95 -6.86 -5.99
C ASP A 70 -6.30 -6.94 -4.61
N VAL A 71 -5.19 -6.24 -4.40
CA VAL A 71 -4.50 -6.22 -3.10
C VAL A 71 -5.40 -5.63 -2.02
N ALA A 72 -6.10 -4.53 -2.29
CA ALA A 72 -7.05 -3.95 -1.34
C ALA A 72 -8.18 -4.92 -1.02
N PHE A 73 -8.74 -5.62 -2.01
CA PHE A 73 -9.84 -6.57 -1.85
C PHE A 73 -9.48 -7.72 -0.91
N TRP A 74 -8.25 -8.23 -1.00
CA TRP A 74 -7.80 -9.34 -0.14
C TRP A 74 -7.22 -8.88 1.20
N MET A 75 -6.49 -7.76 1.24
CA MET A 75 -5.80 -7.31 2.45
C MET A 75 -6.72 -6.57 3.42
N LEU A 76 -7.79 -5.90 2.96
CA LEU A 76 -8.75 -5.21 3.84
C LEU A 76 -9.44 -6.20 4.80
N PRO A 77 -10.09 -7.28 4.32
CA PRO A 77 -10.71 -8.25 5.20
C PRO A 77 -9.71 -8.87 6.16
N ALA A 78 -8.52 -9.25 5.67
CA ALA A 78 -7.46 -9.83 6.50
C ALA A 78 -7.04 -8.88 7.63
N ALA A 79 -6.87 -7.59 7.35
CA ALA A 79 -6.54 -6.59 8.37
C ALA A 79 -7.64 -6.49 9.44
N VAL A 80 -8.90 -6.46 9.01
CA VAL A 80 -10.06 -6.36 9.92
C VAL A 80 -10.20 -7.61 10.78
N THR A 81 -10.12 -8.80 10.19
CA THR A 81 -10.23 -10.06 10.93
C THR A 81 -9.09 -10.22 11.92
N ASN A 82 -7.85 -9.92 11.51
CA ASN A 82 -6.69 -10.04 12.41
C ASN A 82 -6.74 -9.03 13.55
N ALA A 83 -7.23 -7.80 13.27
CA ALA A 83 -7.43 -6.79 14.30
C ALA A 83 -8.53 -7.17 15.30
N ALA A 84 -9.64 -7.76 14.82
CA ALA A 84 -10.75 -8.21 15.65
C ALA A 84 -10.39 -9.44 16.50
N SER A 85 -9.55 -10.33 15.97
CA SER A 85 -9.04 -11.51 16.68
C SER A 85 -7.88 -11.19 17.64
N HIS A 86 -7.43 -9.93 17.73
CA HIS A 86 -6.25 -9.51 18.49
C HIS A 86 -5.02 -10.38 18.20
N ASP A 87 -4.85 -10.74 16.93
CA ASP A 87 -3.76 -11.59 16.48
C ASP A 87 -2.41 -10.85 16.56
N SER A 88 -1.33 -11.53 16.17
CA SER A 88 0.03 -10.97 16.24
C SER A 88 0.14 -9.56 15.61
N PRO A 89 0.98 -8.66 16.15
CA PRO A 89 1.14 -7.32 15.57
C PRO A 89 1.53 -7.36 14.08
N ALA A 90 2.34 -8.34 13.67
CA ALA A 90 2.73 -8.52 12.27
C ALA A 90 1.54 -8.87 11.35
N SER A 91 0.61 -9.72 11.81
CA SER A 91 -0.58 -10.10 11.05
C SER A 91 -1.62 -8.97 10.97
N ILE A 92 -1.53 -7.95 11.84
CA ILE A 92 -2.35 -6.73 11.73
C ILE A 92 -1.67 -5.68 10.85
N ILE A 93 -0.38 -5.40 11.10
CA ILE A 93 0.36 -4.33 10.43
C ILE A 93 0.47 -4.58 8.94
N LEU A 94 0.92 -5.78 8.53
CA LEU A 94 1.23 -6.01 7.13
C LEU A 94 -0.01 -5.89 6.22
N PRO A 95 -1.14 -6.58 6.50
CA PRO A 95 -2.35 -6.42 5.69
C PRO A 95 -2.95 -5.01 5.83
N GLY A 96 -2.87 -4.38 7.00
CA GLY A 96 -3.39 -3.04 7.24
C GLY A 96 -2.64 -1.95 6.46
N VAL A 97 -1.31 -2.02 6.43
CA VAL A 97 -0.49 -1.08 5.65
C VAL A 97 -0.70 -1.33 4.16
N LEU A 98 -0.63 -2.57 3.69
CA LEU A 98 -0.85 -2.93 2.29
C LEU A 98 -2.22 -2.47 1.77
N SER A 99 -3.28 -2.73 2.54
CA SER A 99 -4.61 -2.26 2.16
C SER A 99 -4.71 -0.74 2.09
N THR A 100 -4.13 -0.04 3.06
CA THR A 100 -4.14 1.43 3.08
C THR A 100 -3.39 2.01 1.87
N THR A 101 -2.19 1.50 1.57
CA THR A 101 -1.37 1.96 0.45
C THR A 101 -2.02 1.63 -0.89
N SER A 102 -2.61 0.44 -1.03
CA SER A 102 -3.38 0.06 -2.22
C SER A 102 -4.63 0.91 -2.42
N VAL A 103 -5.39 1.24 -1.37
CA VAL A 103 -6.55 2.15 -1.48
C VAL A 103 -6.11 3.55 -1.91
N VAL A 104 -5.03 4.08 -1.32
CA VAL A 104 -4.44 5.36 -1.74
C VAL A 104 -4.00 5.32 -3.21
N GLY A 105 -3.33 4.24 -3.61
CA GLY A 105 -2.90 4.01 -4.99
C GLY A 105 -4.07 3.93 -5.98
N LEU A 106 -5.16 3.27 -5.59
CA LEU A 106 -6.38 3.16 -6.39
C LEU A 106 -7.07 4.52 -6.57
N VAL A 107 -7.24 5.28 -5.48
CA VAL A 107 -7.79 6.64 -5.53
C VAL A 107 -6.94 7.53 -6.44
N ALA A 108 -5.61 7.43 -6.32
CA ALA A 108 -4.69 8.17 -7.18
C ALA A 108 -4.80 7.75 -8.66
N ALA A 109 -4.93 6.45 -8.94
CA ALA A 109 -5.10 5.94 -10.29
C ALA A 109 -6.40 6.47 -10.91
N LEU A 110 -7.51 6.42 -10.17
CA LEU A 110 -8.79 6.98 -10.59
C LEU A 110 -8.69 8.50 -10.84
N GLY A 111 -8.03 9.24 -9.94
CA GLY A 111 -7.78 10.67 -10.11
C GLY A 111 -7.02 10.99 -11.40
N PHE A 112 -5.98 10.20 -11.71
CA PHE A 112 -5.20 10.34 -12.94
C PHE A 112 -6.01 10.00 -14.22
N LEU A 113 -6.88 8.99 -14.15
CA LEU A 113 -7.73 8.58 -15.27
C LEU A 113 -8.82 9.63 -15.54
N LEU A 114 -9.45 10.13 -14.49
CA LEU A 114 -10.44 11.20 -14.56
C LEU A 114 -9.82 12.52 -15.05
N SER A 115 -8.55 12.79 -14.72
CA SER A 115 -7.79 13.91 -15.27
C SER A 115 -7.27 13.67 -16.69
N ARG A 116 -7.71 12.60 -17.37
CA ARG A 116 -7.37 12.23 -18.75
C ARG A 116 -5.86 12.14 -19.01
N GLY A 117 -5.11 11.66 -18.02
CA GLY A 117 -3.67 11.49 -18.12
C GLY A 117 -2.85 12.76 -17.88
N ASN A 118 -3.46 13.84 -17.39
CA ASN A 118 -2.72 15.02 -16.96
C ASN A 118 -1.90 14.72 -15.69
N LEU A 119 -0.58 14.70 -15.83
CA LEU A 119 0.39 14.35 -14.78
C LEU A 119 0.37 15.31 -13.58
N ALA A 120 0.07 16.59 -13.80
CA ALA A 120 0.11 17.64 -12.78
C ALA A 120 -1.25 17.92 -12.12
N ALA A 121 -2.29 17.16 -12.50
CA ALA A 121 -3.62 17.37 -11.96
C ALA A 121 -3.74 16.92 -10.50
N GLY A 122 -4.56 17.65 -9.74
CA GLY A 122 -5.03 17.23 -8.42
C GLY A 122 -4.02 17.35 -7.28
N GLU A 123 -2.99 18.20 -7.41
CA GLU A 123 -1.95 18.38 -6.39
C GLU A 123 -2.48 18.50 -4.95
N SER A 124 -3.40 19.43 -4.70
CA SER A 124 -3.94 19.66 -3.35
C SER A 124 -4.69 18.44 -2.80
N ILE A 125 -5.48 17.77 -3.65
CA ILE A 125 -6.27 16.61 -3.23
C ILE A 125 -5.34 15.41 -3.02
N ALA A 126 -4.37 15.19 -3.90
CA ALA A 126 -3.36 14.14 -3.76
C ALA A 126 -2.56 14.29 -2.45
N ARG A 127 -2.24 15.53 -2.03
CA ARG A 127 -1.62 15.79 -0.72
C ARG A 127 -2.53 15.37 0.43
N VAL A 128 -3.81 15.75 0.40
CA VAL A 128 -4.78 15.35 1.43
C VAL A 128 -4.91 13.83 1.50
N VAL A 129 -5.07 13.15 0.36
CA VAL A 129 -5.16 11.69 0.30
C VAL A 129 -3.88 11.03 0.85
N SER A 130 -2.71 11.56 0.51
CA SER A 130 -1.44 11.04 1.03
C SER A 130 -1.31 11.23 2.55
N ALA A 131 -1.75 12.38 3.08
CA ALA A 131 -1.73 12.65 4.52
C ALA A 131 -2.70 11.73 5.27
N LEU A 132 -3.91 11.54 4.75
CA LEU A 132 -4.88 10.59 5.32
C LEU A 132 -4.35 9.16 5.31
N GLY A 133 -3.73 8.73 4.20
CA GLY A 133 -3.08 7.42 4.12
C GLY A 133 -1.98 7.25 5.16
N LEU A 134 -1.13 8.25 5.35
CA LEU A 134 -0.09 8.23 6.38
C LEU A 134 -0.69 8.15 7.79
N VAL A 135 -1.70 8.94 8.09
CA VAL A 135 -2.40 8.92 9.39
C VAL A 135 -2.98 7.54 9.66
N LEU A 136 -3.60 6.90 8.67
CA LEU A 136 -4.13 5.54 8.79
C LEU A 136 -3.02 4.51 9.04
N ILE A 137 -1.91 4.57 8.30
CA ILE A 137 -0.75 3.67 8.50
C ILE A 137 -0.20 3.80 9.93
N LEU A 138 -0.05 5.03 10.43
CA LEU A 138 0.41 5.29 11.79
C LEU A 138 -0.59 4.78 12.82
N GLY A 139 -1.90 4.98 12.58
CA GLY A 139 -2.97 4.49 13.44
C GLY A 139 -2.99 2.96 13.53
N ILE A 140 -2.87 2.26 12.41
CA ILE A 140 -2.81 0.78 12.34
C ILE A 140 -1.57 0.28 13.09
N THR A 141 -0.42 0.89 12.86
CA THR A 141 0.84 0.50 13.50
C THR A 141 0.80 0.75 15.01
N GLY A 142 0.26 1.90 15.43
CA GLY A 142 0.05 2.22 16.85
C GLY A 142 -0.92 1.27 17.54
N TYR A 143 -2.03 0.94 16.89
CA TYR A 143 -3.00 -0.04 17.40
C TYR A 143 -2.36 -1.43 17.58
N ALA A 144 -1.66 -1.92 16.56
CA ALA A 144 -1.00 -3.22 16.62
C ALA A 144 0.15 -3.28 17.66
N ALA A 145 0.88 -2.17 17.84
CA ALA A 145 1.89 -2.08 18.89
C ALA A 145 1.24 -2.14 20.29
N ALA A 146 0.10 -1.48 20.48
CA ALA A 146 -0.64 -1.52 21.73
C ALA A 146 -1.17 -2.93 22.05
N THR A 147 -1.73 -3.65 21.08
CA THR A 147 -2.21 -5.04 21.29
C THR A 147 -1.06 -6.00 21.61
N GLY A 148 0.09 -5.85 20.94
CA GLY A 148 1.29 -6.65 21.23
C GLY A 148 1.86 -6.43 22.63
N ALA A 149 1.84 -5.19 23.13
CA ALA A 149 2.30 -4.86 24.48
C ALA A 149 1.46 -5.55 25.56
N THR A 150 0.13 -5.62 25.38
CA THR A 150 -0.78 -6.27 26.33
C THR A 150 -0.51 -7.78 26.43
N ASN A 151 -0.27 -8.45 25.29
CA ASN A 151 -0.01 -9.89 25.26
C ASN A 151 1.33 -10.30 25.91
N ASN A 152 2.37 -9.46 25.77
CA ASN A 152 3.65 -9.68 26.43
C ASN A 152 3.61 -9.35 27.93
N GLY A 153 2.79 -8.38 28.34
CA GLY A 153 2.55 -8.05 29.75
C GLY A 153 1.86 -9.19 30.51
N ILE A 154 0.87 -9.84 29.90
CA ILE A 154 0.15 -11.00 30.49
C ILE A 154 1.12 -12.18 30.69
N ARG A 155 1.95 -12.52 29.69
CA ARG A 155 2.94 -13.61 29.81
C ARG A 155 4.03 -13.36 30.87
N SER A 156 4.33 -12.09 31.17
CA SER A 156 5.31 -11.76 32.22
C SER A 156 4.71 -11.87 33.64
N GLY A 157 3.38 -11.79 33.76
CA GLY A 157 2.67 -11.96 35.03
C GLY A 157 2.51 -13.40 35.49
N ASP A 158 2.55 -14.37 34.57
CA ASP A 158 2.42 -15.82 34.85
C ASP A 158 3.74 -16.49 35.30
N LEU A 159 4.81 -15.70 35.52
CA LEU A 159 6.12 -16.19 35.97
C LEU A 159 6.41 -15.86 37.45
N VAL A 160 5.38 -15.58 38.26
CA VAL A 160 5.50 -15.31 39.71
C VAL A 160 4.68 -16.28 40.53
#